data_AF-I4GVW9-F1
#
_entry.id   AF-I4GVW9-F1
#
_cell.length_a   1.000
_cell.length_b   1.000
_cell.length_c   1.000
_cell.angle_alpha   90.00
_cell.angle_beta   90.00
_cell.angle_gamma   90.00
#
_symmetry.space_group_name_H-M   'P 1'
#
loop_
_entity.id
_entity.type
_entity.pdbx_description
1 polymer ?
#
loop_
_entity_poly.entity_id
_entity_poly.type
_entity_poly.pdbx_seq_one_letter_code
_entity_poly.pdbx_strand_id
1 'polypeptide(L)'
;MLALEQLYEREYDRWLSETIELLKNRQFARIDCEHLIEELAALGRSEKTAVKSLSLQLIIHLLIYQFWTTERERHSNHWAAEIITFRVQLEDKLTTNLSKFLELELDNIYENARLIAEKKTGLKNLPIICPYSLTQILEKQWFPDIDNQ
;
A
#
# COMPACT_ATOMS: atom_id res chain seq x y z
N MET A 1 3.49 38.55 -13.78
CA MET A 1 3.46 37.30 -12.99
C MET A 1 2.56 36.33 -13.72
N LEU A 2 2.91 35.05 -13.77
CA LEU A 2 2.02 34.01 -14.30
C LEU A 2 0.78 33.91 -13.39
N ALA A 3 -0.36 33.57 -13.96
CA ALA A 3 -1.55 33.22 -13.17
C ALA A 3 -1.30 31.90 -12.44
N LEU A 4 -2.00 31.66 -11.33
CA LEU A 4 -1.76 30.48 -10.50
C LEU A 4 -2.00 29.19 -11.31
N GLU A 5 -3.02 29.15 -12.16
CA GLU A 5 -3.29 27.99 -13.04
C GLU A 5 -2.14 27.70 -14.00
N GLN A 6 -1.39 28.73 -14.43
CA GLN A 6 -0.24 28.56 -15.32
C GLN A 6 1.01 28.05 -14.59
N LEU A 7 1.10 28.29 -13.27
CA LEU A 7 2.18 27.75 -12.45
C LEU A 7 2.01 26.24 -12.25
N TYR A 8 0.78 25.73 -12.17
CA TYR A 8 0.52 24.30 -12.01
C TYR A 8 1.24 23.47 -13.08
N GLU A 9 1.09 23.86 -14.35
CA GLU A 9 1.64 23.16 -15.52
C GLU A 9 3.15 23.33 -15.71
N ARG A 10 3.73 24.44 -15.22
CA ARG A 10 5.10 24.86 -15.60
C ARG A 10 6.09 24.86 -14.44
N GLU A 11 5.59 25.15 -13.25
CA GLU A 11 6.38 25.37 -12.03
C GLU A 11 5.61 24.76 -10.84
N TYR A 12 5.31 23.46 -10.88
CA TYR A 12 4.47 22.77 -9.89
C TYR A 12 4.87 23.05 -8.43
N ASP A 13 6.16 22.97 -8.09
CA ASP A 13 6.65 23.23 -6.73
C ASP A 13 6.33 24.67 -6.27
N ARG A 14 6.36 25.62 -7.20
CA ARG A 14 6.03 27.02 -6.95
C ARG A 14 4.53 27.20 -6.82
N TRP A 15 3.72 26.57 -7.69
CA TRP A 15 2.27 26.53 -7.55
C TRP A 15 1.84 26.02 -6.18
N LEU A 16 2.44 24.90 -5.75
CA LEU A 16 2.14 24.28 -4.45
C LEU A 16 2.50 25.22 -3.30
N SER A 17 3.72 25.79 -3.33
CA SER A 17 4.18 26.73 -2.30
C SER A 17 3.31 27.99 -2.21
N GLU A 18 2.97 28.59 -3.35
CA GLU A 18 2.10 29.77 -3.41
C GLU A 18 0.68 29.43 -2.94
N THR A 19 0.12 28.29 -3.34
CA THR A 19 -1.21 27.81 -2.89
C THR A 19 -1.25 27.62 -1.37
N ILE A 20 -0.20 27.03 -0.79
CA ILE A 20 -0.07 26.86 0.67
C ILE A 20 -0.04 28.22 1.39
N GLU A 21 0.71 29.19 0.88
CA GLU A 21 0.76 30.53 1.47
C GLU A 21 -0.58 31.27 1.38
N LEU A 22 -1.32 31.12 0.27
CA LEU A 22 -2.66 31.67 0.14
C LEU A 22 -3.64 31.05 1.15
N LEU A 23 -3.58 29.72 1.35
CA LEU A 23 -4.38 29.01 2.34
C LEU A 23 -4.07 29.48 3.77
N LYS A 24 -2.79 29.58 4.16
CA LYS A 24 -2.36 30.06 5.48
C LYS A 24 -2.87 31.47 5.77
N ASN A 25 -2.85 32.34 4.76
CA ASN A 25 -3.31 33.73 4.87
C ASN A 25 -4.81 33.90 4.64
N ARG A 26 -5.57 32.80 4.50
CA ARG A 26 -7.03 32.78 4.25
C ARG A 26 -7.45 33.58 3.01
N GLN A 27 -6.58 33.67 2.01
CA GLN A 27 -6.81 34.42 0.76
C GLN A 27 -7.54 33.54 -0.27
N PHE A 28 -8.68 32.97 0.11
CA PHE A 28 -9.39 31.94 -0.67
C PHE A 28 -9.80 32.39 -2.08
N ALA A 29 -10.09 33.68 -2.28
CA ALA A 29 -10.47 34.23 -3.58
C ALA A 29 -9.36 34.16 -4.65
N ARG A 30 -8.11 33.86 -4.25
CA ARG A 30 -6.95 33.77 -5.14
C ARG A 30 -6.49 32.34 -5.37
N ILE A 31 -7.15 31.36 -4.73
CA ILE A 31 -6.77 29.96 -4.83
C ILE A 31 -7.29 29.41 -6.17
N ASP A 32 -6.42 28.66 -6.81
CA ASP A 32 -6.74 27.80 -7.93
C ASP A 32 -7.44 26.53 -7.41
N CYS A 33 -8.75 26.65 -7.20
CA CYS A 33 -9.55 25.61 -6.57
C CYS A 33 -9.66 24.34 -7.42
N GLU A 34 -9.64 24.46 -8.74
CA GLU A 34 -9.81 23.31 -9.65
C GLU A 34 -8.61 22.36 -9.52
N HIS A 35 -7.39 22.86 -9.70
CA HIS A 35 -6.18 22.04 -9.55
C HIS A 35 -5.98 21.59 -8.10
N LEU A 36 -6.33 22.40 -7.10
CA LEU A 36 -6.25 21.97 -5.70
C LEU A 36 -7.19 20.78 -5.40
N ILE A 37 -8.41 20.80 -5.92
CA ILE A 37 -9.35 19.66 -5.78
C ILE A 37 -8.79 18.42 -6.47
N GLU A 38 -8.24 18.57 -7.67
CA GLU A 38 -7.61 17.47 -8.40
C GLU A 38 -6.47 16.84 -7.60
N GLU A 39 -5.55 17.66 -7.07
CA GLU A 39 -4.42 17.20 -6.26
C GLU A 39 -4.86 16.49 -4.98
N LEU A 40 -5.85 17.03 -4.27
CA LEU A 40 -6.38 16.38 -3.06
C LEU A 40 -7.06 15.04 -3.39
N ALA A 41 -7.78 14.97 -4.51
CA ALA A 41 -8.38 13.72 -4.97
C ALA A 41 -7.32 12.71 -5.43
N ALA A 42 -6.26 13.17 -6.10
CA ALA A 42 -5.14 12.35 -6.52
C ALA A 42 -4.35 11.81 -5.33
N LEU A 43 -4.10 12.64 -4.32
CA LEU A 43 -3.47 12.24 -3.05
C LEU A 43 -4.26 11.13 -2.37
N GLY A 44 -5.57 11.29 -2.21
CA GLY A 44 -6.41 10.25 -1.62
C GLY A 44 -6.39 8.91 -2.40
N ARG A 45 -6.33 8.97 -3.73
CA ARG A 45 -6.19 7.76 -4.58
C ARG A 45 -4.81 7.13 -4.44
N SER A 46 -3.75 7.94 -4.36
CA SER A 46 -2.37 7.46 -4.29
C SER A 46 -2.09 6.79 -2.94
N GLU A 47 -2.60 7.33 -1.83
CA GLU A 47 -2.51 6.70 -0.50
C GLU A 47 -3.17 5.32 -0.47
N LYS A 48 -4.41 5.20 -0.97
CA LYS A 48 -5.12 3.92 -1.09
C LYS A 48 -4.36 2.92 -1.96
N THR A 49 -3.82 3.39 -3.09
CA THR A 49 -3.04 2.56 -4.01
C THR A 49 -1.75 2.06 -3.34
N ALA A 50 -1.07 2.92 -2.58
CA ALA A 50 0.15 2.59 -1.87
C ALA A 50 -0.09 1.50 -0.81
N VAL A 51 -1.09 1.67 0.06
CA VAL A 51 -1.40 0.63 1.07
C VAL A 51 -1.86 -0.67 0.42
N LYS A 52 -2.68 -0.61 -0.65
CA LYS A 52 -3.10 -1.80 -1.40
C LYS A 52 -1.91 -2.55 -1.99
N SER A 53 -0.97 -1.83 -2.60
CA SER A 53 0.24 -2.43 -3.20
C SER A 53 1.15 -3.06 -2.14
N LEU A 54 1.33 -2.41 -0.99
CA LEU A 54 2.14 -2.94 0.10
C LEU A 54 1.50 -4.20 0.70
N SER A 55 0.19 -4.17 0.96
CA SER A 55 -0.55 -5.34 1.45
C SER A 55 -0.50 -6.50 0.47
N LEU A 56 -0.58 -6.23 -0.84
CA LEU A 56 -0.40 -7.24 -1.89
C LEU A 56 0.97 -7.93 -1.77
N GLN A 57 2.07 -7.16 -1.70
CA GLN A 57 3.42 -7.72 -1.56
C GLN A 57 3.59 -8.49 -0.25
N LEU A 58 3.06 -7.96 0.84
CA LEU A 58 3.09 -8.61 2.14
C LEU A 58 2.40 -9.97 2.11
N ILE A 59 1.19 -10.05 1.56
CA ILE A 59 0.45 -11.32 1.47
C ILE A 59 1.15 -12.31 0.54
N ILE A 60 1.75 -11.87 -0.58
CA ILE A 60 2.57 -12.74 -1.44
C ILE A 60 3.70 -13.39 -0.62
N HIS A 61 4.41 -12.60 0.19
CA HIS A 61 5.53 -13.11 0.98
C HIS A 61 5.07 -13.99 2.15
N LEU A 62 3.92 -13.70 2.77
CA LEU A 62 3.31 -14.59 3.77
C LEU A 62 2.96 -15.97 3.17
N LEU A 63 2.37 -15.99 1.97
CA LEU A 63 2.05 -17.23 1.25
C LEU A 63 3.31 -18.02 0.91
N ILE A 64 4.34 -17.34 0.38
CA ILE A 64 5.63 -17.96 0.06
C ILE A 64 6.27 -18.53 1.33
N TYR A 65 6.30 -17.75 2.41
CA TYR A 65 6.90 -18.16 3.68
C TYR A 65 6.21 -19.40 4.26
N GLN A 66 4.88 -19.41 4.25
CA GLN A 66 4.09 -20.49 4.82
C GLN A 66 4.13 -21.77 3.97
N PHE A 67 3.97 -21.66 2.66
CA PHE A 67 3.68 -22.80 1.79
C PHE A 67 4.85 -23.23 0.87
N TRP A 68 5.87 -22.39 0.63
CA TRP A 68 7.00 -22.76 -0.23
C TRP A 68 8.10 -23.48 0.55
N THR A 69 7.79 -24.69 1.00
CA THR A 69 8.64 -25.47 1.90
C THR A 69 9.99 -25.88 1.30
N THR A 70 10.05 -26.14 -0.01
CA THR A 70 11.26 -26.63 -0.69
C THR A 70 12.42 -25.64 -0.69
N GLU A 71 12.13 -24.34 -0.78
CA GLU A 71 13.14 -23.28 -0.87
C GLU A 71 13.42 -22.62 0.49
N ARG A 72 12.73 -23.06 1.55
CA ARG A 72 12.73 -22.42 2.87
C ARG A 72 14.11 -22.35 3.51
N GLU A 73 14.89 -23.42 3.45
CA GLU A 73 16.21 -23.49 4.11
C GLU A 73 17.12 -22.33 3.68
N ARG A 74 17.03 -21.93 2.40
CA ARG A 74 17.89 -20.90 1.82
C ARG A 74 17.33 -19.49 1.91
N HIS A 75 16.00 -19.34 1.94
CA HIS A 75 15.36 -18.02 1.75
C HIS A 75 14.46 -17.56 2.89
N SER A 76 14.20 -18.37 3.91
CA SER A 76 13.28 -18.04 5.02
C SER A 76 13.59 -16.69 5.68
N ASN A 77 14.86 -16.42 5.97
CA ASN A 77 15.29 -15.15 6.56
C ASN A 77 15.06 -13.95 5.64
N HIS A 78 15.26 -14.13 4.33
CA HIS A 78 15.02 -13.06 3.36
C HIS A 78 13.52 -12.75 3.25
N TRP A 79 12.67 -13.77 3.14
CA TRP A 79 11.22 -13.57 3.10
C TRP A 79 10.69 -12.96 4.40
N ALA A 80 11.23 -13.39 5.55
CA ALA A 80 10.88 -12.78 6.83
C ALA A 80 11.27 -11.29 6.88
N ALA A 81 12.45 -10.93 6.39
CA ALA A 81 12.88 -9.54 6.30
C ALA A 81 11.97 -8.69 5.38
N GLU A 82 11.54 -9.24 4.25
CA GLU A 82 10.58 -8.58 3.34
C GLU A 82 9.22 -8.38 4.03
N ILE A 83 8.70 -9.40 4.73
CA ILE A 83 7.45 -9.31 5.51
C ILE A 83 7.53 -8.17 6.53
N ILE A 84 8.61 -8.11 7.32
CA ILE A 84 8.82 -7.04 8.30
C ILE A 84 8.92 -5.67 7.61
N THR A 85 9.63 -5.60 6.48
CA THR A 85 9.80 -4.35 5.72
C THR A 85 8.46 -3.80 5.24
N PHE A 86 7.60 -4.63 4.64
CA PHE A 86 6.28 -4.18 4.19
C PHE A 86 5.38 -3.77 5.35
N ARG A 87 5.47 -4.45 6.51
CA ARG A 87 4.74 -4.05 7.71
C ARG A 87 5.17 -2.70 8.23
N VAL A 88 6.48 -2.42 8.30
CA VAL A 88 7.00 -1.10 8.71
C VAL A 88 6.51 -0.02 7.74
N GLN A 89 6.57 -0.27 6.43
CA GLN A 89 6.07 0.68 5.43
C GLN A 89 4.55 0.91 5.51
N LEU A 90 3.78 -0.12 5.87
CA LEU A 90 2.35 -0.01 6.12
C LEU A 90 2.06 0.77 7.41
N GLU A 91 2.80 0.49 8.50
CA GLU A 91 2.69 1.21 9.78
C GLU A 91 2.84 2.73 9.58
N ASP A 92 3.80 3.15 8.76
CA ASP A 92 4.04 4.57 8.46
C ASP A 92 2.92 5.25 7.63
N LYS A 93 2.12 4.44 6.90
CA LYS A 93 1.10 4.95 5.97
C LYS A 93 -0.32 4.77 6.47
N LEU A 94 -0.56 3.84 7.39
CA LEU A 94 -1.90 3.47 7.78
C LEU A 94 -2.55 4.52 8.67
N THR A 95 -3.73 4.96 8.24
CA THR A 95 -4.68 5.72 9.04
C THR A 95 -5.92 4.85 9.29
N THR A 96 -6.79 5.22 10.22
CA THR A 96 -8.03 4.49 10.49
C THR A 96 -8.88 4.28 9.22
N ASN A 97 -8.91 5.26 8.31
CA ASN A 97 -9.66 5.17 7.06
C ASN A 97 -8.99 4.22 6.06
N LEU A 98 -7.66 4.21 5.99
CA LEU A 98 -6.92 3.30 5.12
C LEU A 98 -6.98 1.85 5.64
N SER A 99 -6.99 1.63 6.95
CA SER A 99 -7.21 0.30 7.53
C SER A 99 -8.59 -0.25 7.16
N LYS A 100 -9.66 0.53 7.31
CA LYS A 100 -11.02 0.14 6.88
C LYS A 100 -11.09 -0.15 5.37
N PHE A 101 -10.38 0.64 4.56
CA PHE A 101 -10.28 0.38 3.14
C PHE A 101 -9.61 -0.99 2.86
N LEU A 102 -8.51 -1.31 3.55
CA LEU A 102 -7.88 -2.62 3.43
C LEU A 102 -8.77 -3.77 3.91
N GLU A 103 -9.57 -3.59 4.96
CA GLU A 103 -10.53 -4.61 5.41
C GLU A 103 -11.54 -4.95 4.31
N LEU A 104 -12.06 -3.93 3.62
CA LEU A 104 -13.02 -4.10 2.52
C LEU A 104 -12.39 -4.75 1.28
N GLU A 105 -11.11 -4.44 1.01
CA GLU A 105 -10.40 -4.90 -0.19
C GLU A 105 -9.61 -6.21 0.02
N LEU A 106 -9.57 -6.74 1.24
CA LEU A 106 -8.66 -7.82 1.62
C LEU A 106 -8.81 -9.05 0.71
N ASP A 107 -10.04 -9.45 0.40
CA ASP A 107 -10.32 -10.60 -0.47
C ASP A 107 -9.78 -10.38 -1.88
N ASN A 108 -9.98 -9.18 -2.45
CA ASN A 108 -9.46 -8.84 -3.77
C ASN A 108 -7.93 -8.78 -3.80
N ILE A 109 -7.32 -8.23 -2.75
CA ILE A 109 -5.86 -8.20 -2.61
C ILE A 109 -5.33 -9.62 -2.50
N TYR A 110 -5.96 -10.47 -1.69
CA TYR A 110 -5.58 -11.85 -1.51
C TYR A 110 -5.67 -12.66 -2.80
N GLU A 111 -6.76 -12.53 -3.55
CA GLU A 111 -6.94 -13.23 -4.82
C GLU A 111 -5.77 -12.95 -5.78
N ASN A 112 -5.40 -11.67 -5.92
CA ASN A 112 -4.27 -11.25 -6.74
C ASN A 112 -2.93 -11.75 -6.17
N ALA A 113 -2.75 -11.67 -4.85
CA ALA A 113 -1.55 -12.17 -4.17
C ALA A 113 -1.35 -13.67 -4.42
N ARG A 114 -2.44 -14.45 -4.33
CA ARG A 114 -2.44 -15.89 -4.57
C ARG A 114 -2.01 -16.20 -6.00
N LEU A 115 -2.60 -15.55 -7.00
CA LEU A 115 -2.23 -15.73 -8.42
C LEU A 115 -0.74 -15.44 -8.66
N ILE A 116 -0.22 -14.36 -8.07
CA ILE A 116 1.19 -13.99 -8.20
C ILE A 116 2.09 -15.00 -7.49
N ALA A 117 1.72 -15.45 -6.29
CA ALA A 117 2.47 -16.45 -5.54
C ALA A 117 2.50 -17.82 -6.26
N GLU A 118 1.36 -18.29 -6.77
CA GLU A 118 1.27 -19.51 -7.61
C GLU A 118 2.23 -19.40 -8.81
N LYS A 119 2.24 -18.24 -9.49
CA LYS A 119 3.11 -18.03 -10.66
C LYS A 119 4.59 -17.97 -10.30
N LYS A 120 4.95 -17.37 -9.15
CA LYS A 120 6.34 -17.26 -8.67
C LYS A 120 6.91 -18.59 -8.20
N THR A 121 6.09 -19.40 -7.53
CA THR A 121 6.53 -20.60 -6.82
C THR A 121 6.25 -21.90 -7.59
N GLY A 122 5.28 -21.89 -8.49
CA GLY A 122 4.75 -23.11 -9.12
C GLY A 122 3.83 -23.93 -8.23
N LEU A 123 3.53 -23.47 -7.00
CA LEU A 123 2.58 -24.12 -6.10
C LEU A 123 1.17 -24.09 -6.71
N LYS A 124 0.43 -25.18 -6.55
CA LYS A 124 -0.94 -25.34 -7.08
C LYS A 124 -2.03 -25.44 -6.01
N ASN A 125 -1.63 -25.56 -4.75
CA ASN A 125 -2.53 -25.88 -3.64
C ASN A 125 -2.58 -24.74 -2.60
N LEU A 126 -2.41 -23.48 -3.02
CA LEU A 126 -2.60 -22.35 -2.10
C LEU A 126 -4.09 -22.23 -1.73
N PRO A 127 -4.42 -21.81 -0.49
CA PRO A 127 -5.81 -21.69 -0.06
C PRO A 127 -6.64 -20.79 -0.98
N ILE A 128 -7.90 -21.15 -1.23
CA ILE A 128 -8.80 -20.33 -2.06
C ILE A 128 -9.26 -19.09 -1.28
N ILE A 129 -9.42 -19.23 0.04
CA ILE A 129 -9.83 -18.16 0.95
C ILE A 129 -8.60 -17.69 1.72
N CYS A 130 -8.49 -16.38 1.95
CA CYS A 130 -7.39 -15.80 2.72
C CYS A 130 -7.28 -16.46 4.10
N PRO A 131 -6.14 -17.12 4.43
CA PRO A 131 -5.96 -17.77 5.73
C PRO A 131 -5.59 -16.77 6.84
N TYR A 132 -5.45 -15.48 6.50
CA TYR A 132 -4.99 -14.44 7.41
C TYR A 132 -6.07 -13.38 7.60
N SER A 133 -6.28 -12.97 8.85
CA SER A 133 -6.99 -11.74 9.16
C SER A 133 -6.13 -10.50 8.89
N LEU A 134 -6.74 -9.33 8.67
CA LEU A 134 -5.99 -8.08 8.55
C LEU A 134 -5.14 -7.81 9.80
N THR A 135 -5.67 -8.11 10.99
CA THR A 135 -4.92 -7.98 12.25
C THR A 135 -3.63 -8.79 12.23
N GLN A 136 -3.67 -10.06 11.79
CA GLN A 136 -2.47 -10.89 11.66
C GLN A 136 -1.51 -10.36 10.59
N ILE A 137 -2.03 -9.92 9.45
CA ILE A 137 -1.21 -9.35 8.37
C ILE A 137 -0.41 -8.15 8.90
N LEU A 138 -1.04 -7.26 9.66
CA LEU A 138 -0.42 -6.04 10.17
C LEU A 138 0.41 -6.23 11.45
N GLU A 139 0.19 -7.32 12.19
CA GLU A 139 0.90 -7.58 13.45
C GLU A 139 2.41 -7.75 13.22
N LYS A 140 3.22 -6.88 13.82
CA LYS A 140 4.62 -6.67 13.46
C LYS A 140 5.46 -7.94 13.53
N GLN A 141 5.27 -8.72 14.60
CA GLN A 141 6.08 -9.90 14.90
C GLN A 141 5.37 -11.22 14.60
N TRP A 142 4.15 -11.18 14.07
CA TRP A 142 3.40 -12.41 13.80
C TRP A 142 3.88 -13.08 12.51
N PHE A 143 4.05 -14.40 12.54
CA PHE A 143 4.30 -15.21 11.34
C PHE A 143 3.35 -16.41 11.35
N PRO A 144 2.87 -16.86 10.18
CA PRO A 144 2.03 -18.05 10.10
C PRO A 144 2.85 -19.30 10.44
N ASP A 145 2.17 -20.27 11.06
CA ASP A 145 2.74 -21.61 11.22
C ASP A 145 3.04 -22.20 9.84
N ILE A 146 4.24 -22.75 9.78
CA ILE A 146 4.78 -23.41 8.61
C ILE A 146 3.88 -24.60 8.24
N ASP A 147 3.46 -24.69 6.99
CA ASP A 147 2.83 -25.91 6.48
C ASP A 147 3.93 -26.99 6.35
N ASN A 148 3.73 -28.13 7.00
CA ASN A 148 4.66 -29.27 7.02
C ASN A 148 4.19 -30.41 6.09
N GLN A 149 3.27 -30.13 5.16
CA GLN A 149 2.81 -31.09 4.16
C GLN A 149 3.94 -31.65 3.29
#